data_AF-A0A7C5GNI2-F1
#
_entry.id   AF-A0A7C5GNI2-F1
#
_cell.length_a   1.000
_cell.length_b   1.000
_cell.length_c   1.000
_cell.angle_alpha   90.00
_cell.angle_beta   90.00
_cell.angle_gamma   90.00
#
_symmetry.space_group_name_H-M   'P 1'
#
loop_
_entity.id
_entity.type
_entity.pdbx_description
1 polymer ?
#
loop_
_entity_poly.entity_id
_entity_poly.type
_entity_poly.pdbx_seq_one_letter_code
_entity_poly.pdbx_strand_id
1 'polypeptide(L)' 'MDENYRLLLGVVFSLLGLLAIVFRMRLAPWFADLYRRIGIEVPQEKYIKQFFFVGIMMLILGLLIVTDLISHI' A
#
# COMPACT_ATOMS: atom_id res chain seq x y z
N MET A 1 -20.13 -12.57 -3.21
CA MET A 1 -19.19 -12.01 -4.21
C MET A 1 -18.67 -13.19 -5.01
N ASP A 2 -18.74 -13.16 -6.34
CA ASP A 2 -18.24 -14.26 -7.16
C ASP A 2 -16.74 -14.50 -6.87
N GLU A 3 -16.34 -15.77 -6.88
CA GLU A 3 -14.99 -16.23 -6.55
C GLU A 3 -13.91 -15.53 -7.41
N ASN A 4 -14.24 -15.29 -8.68
CA ASN A 4 -13.42 -14.54 -9.63
C ASN A 4 -13.18 -13.08 -9.21
N TYR A 5 -14.18 -12.41 -8.65
CA TYR A 5 -14.03 -11.02 -8.19
C TYR A 5 -13.13 -10.93 -6.96
N ARG A 6 -13.17 -11.92 -6.06
CA ARG A 6 -12.29 -11.99 -4.88
C ARG A 6 -10.83 -12.18 -5.26
N LEU A 7 -10.54 -13.12 -6.15
CA LEU A 7 -9.19 -13.35 -6.65
C LEU A 7 -8.65 -12.10 -7.34
N LEU A 8 -9.47 -11.45 -8.17
CA LEU A 8 -9.07 -10.22 -8.86
C LEU A 8 -8.76 -9.09 -7.87
N LEU A 9 -9.61 -8.89 -6.86
CA LEU A 9 -9.39 -7.91 -5.78
C LEU A 9 -8.10 -8.20 -5.01
N GLY A 10 -7.90 -9.44 -4.59
CA GLY A 10 -6.71 -9.85 -3.84
C GLY A 10 -5.41 -9.65 -4.63
N VAL A 11 -5.42 -9.99 -5.93
CA VAL A 11 -4.30 -9.77 -6.84
C VAL A 11 -4.05 -8.27 -7.03
N VAL A 12 -5.09 -7.47 -7.24
CA VAL A 12 -4.98 -6.01 -7.37
C VAL A 12 -4.39 -5.38 -6.10
N PHE A 13 -4.89 -5.75 -4.92
CA PHE A 13 -4.35 -5.25 -3.65
C PHE A 13 -2.89 -5.66 -3.43
N SER A 14 -2.53 -6.90 -3.78
CA SER A 14 -1.15 -7.39 -3.69
C SER A 14 -0.23 -6.63 -4.65
N LEU A 15 -0.67 -6.39 -5.89
CA LEU A 15 0.07 -5.60 -6.86
C LEU A 15 0.23 -4.15 -6.39
N LEU A 16 -0.82 -3.52 -5.86
CA LEU A 16 -0.75 -2.15 -5.32
C LEU A 16 0.20 -2.07 -4.11
N GLY A 17 0.16 -3.05 -3.21
CA GLY A 17 1.08 -3.14 -2.07
C GLY A 17 2.54 -3.29 -2.53
N LEU A 18 2.79 -4.17 -3.50
CA LEU A 18 4.12 -4.35 -4.09
C LEU A 18 4.59 -3.07 -4.80
N LEU A 19 3.70 -2.41 -5.53
CA LEU A 19 3.99 -1.17 -6.25
C LEU A 19 4.30 -0.03 -5.28
N ALA A 20 3.58 0.08 -4.17
CA ALA A 20 3.89 1.03 -3.10
C ALA A 20 5.28 0.78 -2.48
N ILE A 21 5.71 -0.48 -2.34
CA ILE A 21 7.04 -0.84 -1.84
C ILE A 21 8.13 -0.54 -2.88
N VAL A 22 7.93 -0.91 -4.15
CA VAL A 22 8.92 -0.72 -5.22
C VAL A 22 9.09 0.76 -5.54
N PHE A 23 7.98 1.49 -5.67
CA PHE A 23 8.00 2.91 -5.98
C PHE A 23 8.23 3.78 -4.74
N ARG A 24 8.46 3.22 -3.55
CA ARG A 24 8.69 3.98 -2.30
C ARG A 24 9.76 5.05 -2.45
N MET A 25 10.84 4.76 -3.18
CA MET A 25 11.95 5.69 -3.38
C MET A 25 11.61 6.84 -4.33
N ARG A 26 10.61 6.68 -5.21
CA ARG A 26 10.12 7.74 -6.11
C ARG A 26 8.92 8.49 -5.53
N LEU A 27 8.05 7.78 -4.81
CA LEU A 27 6.85 8.35 -4.19
C LEU A 27 7.18 9.19 -2.96
N ALA A 28 8.12 8.76 -2.11
CA ALA A 28 8.51 9.53 -0.94
C ALA A 28 8.97 10.96 -1.25
N PRO A 29 9.89 11.22 -2.21
CA PRO A 29 10.26 12.58 -2.57
C PRO A 29 9.14 13.33 -3.29
N TRP A 30 8.30 12.65 -4.09
CA TRP A 30 7.17 13.27 -4.78
C TRP A 30 6.10 13.76 -3.78
N PHE A 31 5.74 12.93 -2.80
CA PHE A 31 4.84 13.34 -1.72
C PHE A 31 5.48 14.40 -0.84
N ALA A 32 6.76 14.26 -0.46
CA ALA A 32 7.43 15.31 0.29
C ALA A 32 7.38 16.67 -0.43
N ASP A 33 7.53 16.70 -1.76
CA ASP A 33 7.40 17.92 -2.56
C ASP A 33 5.94 18.44 -2.60
N LEU A 34 4.96 17.54 -2.72
CA LEU A 34 3.54 17.90 -2.64
C LEU A 34 3.16 18.50 -1.28
N TYR A 35 3.63 17.89 -0.18
CA TYR A 35 3.42 18.35 1.19
C TYR A 35 4.15 19.68 1.46
N ARG A 36 5.33 19.85 0.86
CA ARG A 36 6.07 21.12 0.91
C ARG A 36 5.31 22.25 0.19
N ARG A 37 4.58 21.96 -0.90
CA ARG A 37 3.73 22.96 -1.58
C ARG A 37 2.54 23.43 -0.73
N ILE A 38 2.04 22.59 0.17
CA ILE A 38 1.00 22.95 1.15
C ILE A 38 1.58 23.49 2.47
N GLY A 39 2.90 23.77 2.52
CA GLY A 39 3.57 24.38 3.66
C GLY A 39 3.89 23.43 4.80
N ILE A 40 3.78 22.11 4.59
CA ILE A 40 4.04 21.10 5.60
C ILE A 40 5.41 20.48 5.33
N GLU A 41 6.40 20.80 6.17
CA GLU A 41 7.69 20.13 6.15
C GLU A 41 7.60 18.78 6.85
N VAL A 42 7.64 17.70 6.07
CA VAL A 42 7.66 16.35 6.61
C VAL A 42 9.00 15.69 6.30
N PRO A 43 9.72 15.16 7.31
CA PRO A 43 10.98 14.45 7.12
C PRO A 43 10.80 13.24 6.21
N GLN A 44 11.63 13.11 5.17
CA GLN A 44 11.55 12.01 4.20
C GLN A 44 11.66 10.62 4.85
N GLU A 45 12.43 10.50 5.93
CA GLU A 45 12.55 9.24 6.68
C GLU A 45 11.20 8.75 7.25
N LYS A 46 10.30 9.66 7.62
CA LYS A 46 8.95 9.30 8.09
C LYS A 46 8.12 8.73 6.95
N TYR A 47 8.22 9.31 5.76
CA TYR A 47 7.52 8.78 4.58
C TYR A 47 8.03 7.42 4.17
N ILE A 48 9.34 7.19 4.15
CA ILE A 48 9.90 5.89 3.78
C ILE A 48 9.35 4.78 4.70
N LYS A 49 9.31 5.05 6.02
CA LYS A 49 8.73 4.12 7.00
C LYS A 49 7.22 3.95 6.81
N GLN A 50 6.48 5.02 6.54
CA GLN A 50 5.03 4.96 6.29
C GLN A 50 4.69 4.20 5.01
N PHE A 51 5.38 4.45 3.89
CA PHE A 51 5.18 3.71 2.64
C PHE A 51 5.49 2.23 2.79
N PHE A 52 6.53 1.89 3.56
CA PHE A 52 6.85 0.50 3.86
C PHE A 52 5.76 -0.16 4.71
N PHE A 53 5.28 0.51 5.76
CA PHE A 53 4.21 0.01 6.62
C PHE A 53 2.89 -0.16 5.84
N VAL A 54 2.47 0.86 5.08
CA VAL A 54 1.25 0.83 4.26
C VAL A 54 1.36 -0.23 3.16
N GLY A 55 2.51 -0.37 2.51
CA GLY A 55 2.74 -1.40 1.51
C GLY A 55 2.62 -2.81 2.08
N ILE A 56 3.20 -3.07 3.25
CA ILE A 56 3.06 -4.34 3.96
C ILE A 56 1.60 -4.58 4.37
N MET A 57 0.91 -3.57 4.89
CA MET A 57 -0.51 -3.69 5.28
C MET A 57 -1.39 -4.02 4.07
N MET A 58 -1.17 -3.41 2.91
CA MET A 58 -1.88 -3.75 1.67
C MET A 58 -1.59 -5.17 1.19
N LEU A 59 -0.34 -5.63 1.33
CA LEU A 59 0.05 -7.00 1.00
C LEU A 59 -0.64 -8.02 1.92
N ILE A 60 -0.69 -7.75 3.22
CA ILE A 60 -1.38 -8.58 4.22
C ILE A 60 -2.89 -8.59 3.94
N LEU A 61 -3.50 -7.43 3.66
CA LEU A 61 -4.90 -7.32 3.28
C LEU A 61 -5.22 -8.09 1.99
N GLY A 62 -4.36 -7.97 0.97
CA GLY A 62 -4.49 -8.73 -0.27
C GLY A 62 -4.43 -10.24 -0.02
N LEU A 63 -3.47 -10.70 0.79
CA LEU A 63 -3.37 -12.09 1.21
C LEU A 63 -4.62 -12.55 1.97
N LEU A 64 -5.09 -11.79 2.95
CA LEU A 64 -6.29 -12.09 3.73
C LEU A 64 -7.55 -12.24 2.87
N ILE A 65 -7.69 -11.43 1.82
CA ILE A 65 -8.79 -11.52 0.85
C ILE A 65 -8.67 -12.78 -0.02
N VAL A 66 -7.45 -13.11 -0.46
CA VAL A 66 -7.16 -14.31 -1.28
C VAL A 66 -7.36 -15.59 -0.49
N THR A 67 -6.83 -15.68 0.74
CA THR A 67 -6.86 -16.90 1.56
C THR A 67 -8.17 -17.10 2.31
N ASP A 68 -9.17 -16.23 2.10
CA ASP A 68 -10.48 -16.30 2.76
C ASP A 68 -10.43 -16.27 4.29
N LEU A 69 -9.30 -15.86 4.88
CA LEU A 69 -9.18 -15.81 6.34
C LEU A 69 -10.14 -14.79 6.96
N ILE A 70 -10.57 -13.78 6.18
CA ILE A 70 -11.55 -12.77 6.61
C ILE A 70 -12.92 -13.39 6.88
N SER A 71 -13.30 -14.47 6.20
CA SER A 71 -14.62 -15.10 6.43
C SER A 71 -14.65 -16.02 7.65
N HIS A 72 -13.50 -16.30 8.26
CA HIS A 72 -13.34 -17.14 9.46
C HIS A 72 -13.00 -16.35 10.75
N ILE A 73 -12.89 -15.02 10.67
CA ILE A 73 -12.77 -14.10 11.82
C ILE A 73 -14.12 -13.44 12.06
#